data_AF-A0A929QT83-F1
#
_entry.id   AF-A0A929QT83-F1
#
_cell.length_a   1.000
_cell.length_b   1.000
_cell.length_c   1.000
_cell.angle_alpha   90.00
_cell.angle_beta   90.00
_cell.angle_gamma   90.00
#
_symmetry.space_group_name_H-M   'P 1'
#
loop_
_entity.id
_entity.type
_entity.pdbx_description
1 polymer ?
#
loop_
_entity_poly.entity_id
_entity_poly.type
_entity_poly.pdbx_seq_one_letter_code
_entity_poly.pdbx_strand_id
1 'polypeptide(L)' 'MSKPTDIEQEARRDCQQFLKTKATQYRKLAISHMYTNVPRYNQLIREARRFDLCADLIYTEQESD' A
#
# COMPACT_ATOMS: atom_id res chain seq x y z
N MET A 1 -17.30 4.81 20.05
CA MET A 1 -16.20 3.92 19.63
C MET A 1 -15.19 3.89 20.77
N SER A 2 -14.73 2.72 21.21
CA SER A 2 -13.63 2.66 22.18
C SER A 2 -12.34 3.11 21.50
N LYS A 3 -11.51 3.87 22.21
CA LYS A 3 -10.21 4.29 21.68
C LYS A 3 -9.35 3.06 21.35
N PRO A 4 -8.64 3.05 20.21
CA PRO A 4 -7.73 1.96 19.89
C PRO A 4 -6.63 1.88 20.95
N THR A 5 -6.33 0.65 21.37
CA THR A 5 -5.20 0.35 22.25
C THR A 5 -3.87 0.61 21.53
N ASP A 6 -2.79 0.78 22.29
CA ASP A 6 -1.45 1.01 21.72
C ASP A 6 -1.03 -0.14 20.78
N ILE A 7 -1.40 -1.39 21.12
CA ILE A 7 -1.14 -2.58 20.30
C ILE A 7 -1.90 -2.50 18.96
N GLU A 8 -3.16 -2.07 18.97
CA GLU A 8 -3.94 -1.90 17.74
C GLU A 8 -3.39 -0.77 16.86
N GLN A 9 -2.91 0.31 17.46
CA GLN A 9 -2.24 1.38 16.72
C GLN A 9 -0.93 0.92 16.09
N GLU A 10 -0.14 0.14 16.82
CA GLU A 10 1.11 -0.44 16.31
C GLU A 10 0.84 -1.42 15.17
N ALA A 11 -0.11 -2.34 15.34
CA ALA A 11 -0.52 -3.26 14.28
C ALA A 11 -1.02 -2.54 13.02
N ARG A 12 -1.73 -1.41 13.17
CA ARG A 12 -2.15 -0.57 12.03
C ARG A 12 -0.94 0.07 11.32
N ARG A 13 0.03 0.59 12.06
CA ARG A 13 1.28 1.15 11.49
C ARG A 13 2.07 0.09 10.74
N ASP A 14 2.23 -1.10 11.31
CA ASP A 14 2.94 -2.21 10.68
C ASP A 14 2.25 -2.66 9.39
N CYS A 15 0.92 -2.79 9.42
CA CYS A 15 0.12 -3.13 8.25
C CYS A 15 0.27 -2.06 7.15
N GLN A 16 0.18 -0.77 7.51
CA GLN A 16 0.39 0.33 6.58
C GLN A 16 1.78 0.27 5.93
N GLN A 17 2.83 0.06 6.73
CA GLN A 17 4.21 0.01 6.25
C GLN A 17 4.46 -1.20 5.34
N PHE A 18 3.85 -2.34 5.67
CA PHE A 18 3.87 -3.53 4.82
C PHE A 18 3.24 -3.27 3.45
N LEU A 19 2.07 -2.62 3.41
CA LEU A 19 1.38 -2.28 2.16
C LEU A 19 2.22 -1.31 1.30
N LYS A 20 2.81 -0.26 1.90
CA LYS A 20 3.72 0.66 1.19
C LYS A 20 4.95 -0.05 0.64
N THR A 21 5.49 -1.03 1.38
CA THR A 21 6.61 -1.86 0.93
C THR A 21 6.22 -2.71 -0.28
N LYS A 22 5.03 -3.33 -0.26
CA LYS A 22 4.49 -4.07 -1.41
C LYS A 22 4.30 -3.15 -2.62
N ALA A 23 3.67 -2.00 -2.46
CA ALA A 23 3.50 -1.03 -3.55
C ALA A 23 4.84 -0.68 -4.22
N THR A 24 5.88 -0.44 -3.41
CA THR A 24 7.24 -0.14 -3.89
C THR A 24 7.85 -1.31 -4.67
N GLN A 25 7.71 -2.55 -4.17
CA GLN A 25 8.20 -3.75 -4.86
C GLN A 25 7.54 -3.92 -6.24
N TYR A 26 6.23 -3.72 -6.31
CA TYR A 26 5.49 -3.82 -7.58
C TYR A 26 5.88 -2.73 -8.58
N ARG A 27 6.11 -1.49 -8.12
CA ARG A 27 6.64 -0.43 -9.00
C ARG A 27 8.02 -0.76 -9.54
N LYS A 28 8.93 -1.27 -8.68
CA LYS A 28 10.26 -1.70 -9.11
C LYS A 28 10.18 -2.81 -10.17
N LEU A 29 9.32 -3.81 -9.95
CA LEU A 29 9.09 -4.86 -10.92
C LEU A 29 8.45 -4.33 -12.21
N ALA A 30 7.54 -3.35 -12.12
CA ALA A 30 6.91 -2.77 -13.30
C ALA A 30 7.95 -2.16 -14.25
N ILE A 31 8.95 -1.44 -13.73
CA ILE A 31 9.96 -0.74 -14.54
C ILE A 31 10.67 -1.69 -15.52
N SER A 32 10.92 -2.96 -15.16
CA SER A 32 11.56 -3.93 -16.06
C SER A 32 10.71 -4.28 -17.29
N HIS A 33 9.38 -4.05 -17.20
CA HIS A 33 8.42 -4.31 -18.27
C HIS A 33 8.03 -3.07 -19.08
N MET A 34 8.51 -1.87 -18.70
CA MET A 34 8.00 -0.59 -19.23
C MET A 34 8.09 -0.46 -20.76
N TYR A 35 9.18 -0.97 -21.35
CA TYR A 35 9.42 -0.90 -22.80
C TYR A 35 9.28 -2.25 -23.52
N THR A 36 9.17 -3.35 -22.77
CA THR A 36 9.16 -4.72 -23.31
C THR A 36 7.77 -5.36 -23.25
N ASN A 37 6.95 -4.99 -22.27
CA ASN A 37 5.61 -5.52 -22.07
C ASN A 37 4.72 -4.50 -21.33
N VAL A 38 4.23 -3.53 -22.10
CA VAL A 38 3.35 -2.44 -21.59
C VAL A 38 2.10 -2.97 -20.88
N PRO A 39 1.40 -4.02 -21.35
CA PRO A 39 0.28 -4.61 -20.60
C PRO A 39 0.68 -5.07 -19.19
N ARG A 40 1.82 -5.77 -19.06
CA ARG A 40 2.32 -6.24 -17.77
C ARG A 40 2.75 -5.08 -16.87
N TYR A 41 3.43 -4.07 -17.43
CA TYR A 41 3.73 -2.82 -16.72
C TYR A 41 2.46 -2.21 -16.13
N ASN A 42 1.42 -2.01 -16.97
CA ASN A 42 0.16 -1.40 -16.54
C ASN A 42 -0.58 -2.23 -15.48
N GLN A 43 -0.49 -3.57 -15.53
CA GLN A 43 -1.03 -4.43 -14.48
C GLN A 43 -0.30 -4.20 -13.15
N LEU A 44 1.02 -4.25 -13.14
CA LEU A 44 1.83 -4.08 -11.94
C LEU A 44 1.67 -2.69 -11.31
N ILE A 45 1.56 -1.64 -12.13
CA ILE A 45 1.27 -0.28 -11.65
C ILE A 45 -0.13 -0.21 -11.01
N ARG A 46 -1.14 -0.85 -11.59
CA ARG A 46 -2.49 -0.91 -11.00
C ARG A 46 -2.49 -1.64 -9.66
N GLU A 47 -1.77 -2.76 -9.56
CA GLU A 47 -1.63 -3.51 -8.31
C GLU A 47 -0.88 -2.68 -7.24
N ALA A 48 0.20 -1.99 -7.61
CA ALA A 48 0.89 -1.07 -6.71
C ALA A 48 -0.04 0.01 -6.13
N ARG A 49 -0.84 0.65 -7.00
CA ARG A 49 -1.81 1.68 -6.58
C ARG A 49 -2.87 1.14 -5.62
N ARG A 50 -3.31 -0.11 -5.78
CA ARG A 50 -4.26 -0.74 -4.84
C ARG A 50 -3.65 -0.86 -3.45
N PHE A 51 -2.36 -1.22 -3.35
CA PHE A 51 -1.67 -1.27 -2.07
C PHE A 51 -1.53 0.11 -1.43
N ASP A 52 -1.22 1.15 -2.22
CA ASP A 52 -1.18 2.52 -1.68
C ASP A 52 -2.55 2.96 -1.15
N LEU A 53 -3.62 2.74 -1.92
CA LEU A 53 -4.98 3.07 -1.51
C LEU A 53 -5.36 2.38 -0.19
N CYS A 54 -5.05 1.09 -0.05
CA CYS A 54 -5.28 0.38 1.22
C CYS A 54 -4.45 0.96 2.37
N ALA A 55 -3.20 1.37 2.12
CA ALA A 55 -2.35 1.98 3.15
C ALA A 55 -2.85 3.36 3.58
N ASP A 56 -3.40 4.13 2.65
CA ASP A 56 -3.96 5.46 2.91
C ASP A 56 -5.28 5.36 3.68
N LEU A 57 -6.11 4.35 3.40
CA LEU A 57 -7.33 4.09 4.17
C LEU A 57 -7.03 3.84 5.65
N ILE A 58 -6.00 3.05 5.95
CA ILE A 58 -5.54 2.80 7.33
C ILE A 58 -5.07 4.09 8.00
N TYR A 59 -4.45 5.00 7.26
CA TYR A 59 -4.01 6.30 7.79
C TYR A 59 -5.20 7.20 8.11
N THR A 60 -6.17 7.31 7.20
CA THR A 60 -7.36 8.14 7.42
C THR A 60 -8.21 7.63 8.59
N GLU A 61 -8.24 6.33 8.84
CA GLU A 61 -8.87 5.75 10.04
C GLU A 61 -8.19 6.16 11.36
N GLN A 62 -6.95 6.68 11.32
CA GLN A 62 -6.25 7.19 12.51
C GLN A 62 -6.53 8.68 12.79
N GLU A 63 -6.86 9.48 11.76
CA GLU A 63 -7.14 10.92 11.90
C GLU A 63 -8.63 11.24 12.17
N SER A 64 -9.50 10.23 12.11
CA SER A 64 -10.96 10.38 12.25
C SER A 64 -11.47 10.38 13.70
N ASP A 65 -10.59 10.48 14.70
CA ASP A 65 -10.90 10.48 16.15
C ASP A 65 -10.66 11.84 16.81
#